data_AF-V2Y302-F1
#
_entry.id   AF-V2Y302-F1
#
_cell.length_a   1.000
_cell.length_b   1.000
_cell.length_c   1.000
_cell.angle_alpha   90.00
_cell.angle_beta   90.00
_cell.angle_gamma   90.00
#
_symmetry.space_group_name_H-M   'P 1'
#
loop_
_entity.id
_entity.type
_entity.pdbx_description
1 polymer ?
#
loop_
_entity_poly.entity_id
_entity_poly.type
_entity_poly.pdbx_seq_one_letter_code
_entity_poly.pdbx_strand_id
1 'polypeptide(L)'
;MMAKKFIFKLGAFLLVFLGAVSAVLCYGDKSEVNKNEKAVELALTEIGPAITKTASADIPIIRIGDKVVFYPEFEFYLLATKRDFEAFLGDGVWKVTKNGRSIEELLKTDIIEEIARLKIVVAEAKEQGYTLTEAEEEEIKKTAKEQLKGIDPVLKAKYYLDEELVAGIYMENYLATKFFNGYTAKLGVRKEDAKIYFNEDYNIWESKYVADIYWENIDKIDIKELELEGNIGENH
;
A
#
# COMPACT_ATOMS: atom_id res chain seq x y z
N MET A 1 11.04 -22.94 -4.96
CA MET A 1 10.09 -21.94 -4.44
C MET A 1 9.41 -22.58 -3.25
N MET A 2 9.73 -22.15 -2.03
CA MET A 2 9.18 -22.73 -0.80
C MET A 2 8.41 -21.64 -0.06
N ALA A 3 7.12 -21.52 -0.36
CA ALA A 3 6.21 -20.67 0.41
C ALA A 3 6.16 -21.19 1.86
N LYS A 4 6.36 -20.30 2.84
CA LYS A 4 6.20 -20.64 4.26
C LYS A 4 4.74 -20.41 4.66
N LYS A 5 4.07 -21.48 5.10
CA LYS A 5 2.72 -21.40 5.65
C LYS A 5 2.77 -20.78 7.05
N PHE A 6 2.21 -19.57 7.19
CA PHE A 6 2.05 -18.92 8.48
C PHE A 6 0.61 -19.08 8.97
N ILE A 7 0.44 -19.52 10.22
CA ILE A 7 -0.84 -19.50 10.93
C ILE A 7 -0.80 -18.24 11.78
N PHE A 8 -1.54 -17.20 11.37
CA PHE A 8 -1.62 -15.95 12.11
C PHE A 8 -2.26 -16.18 13.48
N LYS A 9 -1.51 -15.87 14.55
CA LYS A 9 -2.07 -15.74 15.90
C LYS A 9 -1.44 -14.58 16.67
N LEU A 10 -2.37 -13.68 17.02
CA LEU A 10 -2.43 -12.75 18.16
C LEU A 10 -1.63 -11.45 18.12
N GLY A 11 -2.37 -10.34 18.24
CA GLY A 11 -1.90 -9.16 18.96
C GLY A 11 -2.23 -7.81 18.32
N ALA A 12 -3.50 -7.40 18.37
CA ALA A 12 -3.97 -6.02 18.35
C ALA A 12 -2.99 -4.94 17.84
N PHE A 13 -2.98 -4.63 16.54
CA PHE A 13 -2.48 -3.34 16.07
C PHE A 13 -3.39 -2.74 15.00
N LEU A 14 -3.46 -1.41 15.07
CA LEU A 14 -4.53 -0.53 14.60
C LEU A 14 -4.81 -0.63 13.10
N LEU A 15 -6.06 -0.31 12.74
CA LEU A 15 -6.45 0.22 11.44
C LEU A 15 -5.65 1.51 11.12
N VAL A 16 -4.37 1.40 10.76
CA VAL A 16 -3.52 2.53 10.36
C VAL A 16 -3.94 3.07 8.99
N PHE A 17 -4.68 2.32 8.18
CA PHE A 17 -5.26 2.84 6.94
C PHE A 17 -6.34 3.92 7.13
N LEU A 18 -6.94 4.05 8.32
CA LEU A 18 -7.80 5.20 8.63
C LEU A 18 -7.01 6.41 9.13
N GLY A 19 -5.72 6.28 9.42
CA GLY A 19 -4.85 7.39 9.86
C GLY A 19 -4.01 7.97 8.73
N ALA A 20 -3.24 7.11 8.05
CA ALA A 20 -2.27 7.56 7.04
C ALA A 20 -2.93 7.83 5.67
N VAL A 21 -3.85 6.98 5.20
CA VAL A 21 -4.57 7.25 3.94
C VAL A 21 -5.65 8.32 4.12
N SER A 22 -6.19 8.53 5.32
CA SER A 22 -7.10 9.66 5.57
C SER A 22 -6.42 11.02 5.38
N ALA A 23 -5.12 11.18 5.65
CA ALA A 23 -4.44 12.44 5.34
C ALA A 23 -4.32 12.67 3.82
N VAL A 24 -4.20 11.58 3.06
CA VAL A 24 -4.05 11.59 1.61
C VAL A 24 -5.41 11.73 0.88
N LEU A 25 -6.51 11.29 1.49
CA LEU A 25 -7.88 11.46 0.97
C LEU A 25 -8.62 12.71 1.52
N CYS A 26 -8.06 13.42 2.50
CA CYS A 26 -8.68 14.62 3.10
C CYS A 26 -8.02 15.95 2.72
N TYR A 27 -7.22 16.04 1.65
CA TYR A 27 -6.69 17.32 1.17
C TYR A 27 -7.47 17.85 -0.04
N GLY A 28 -8.65 18.40 0.23
CA GLY A 28 -9.18 19.49 -0.57
C GLY A 28 -8.66 20.82 -0.01
N ASP A 29 -7.60 21.38 -0.58
CA ASP A 29 -7.51 22.74 -1.15
C ASP A 29 -6.06 23.08 -1.58
N LYS A 30 -5.96 23.60 -2.81
CA LYS A 30 -4.87 24.31 -3.54
C LYS A 30 -3.38 24.16 -3.19
N SER A 31 -2.58 23.80 -4.21
CA SER A 31 -1.52 24.68 -4.75
C SER A 31 -1.08 24.28 -6.18
N GLU A 32 -0.37 25.20 -6.84
CA GLU A 32 -0.36 25.47 -8.29
C GLU A 32 0.48 24.54 -9.18
N VAL A 33 0.00 24.38 -10.42
CA VAL A 33 0.58 23.55 -11.50
C VAL A 33 1.68 24.33 -12.24
N ASN A 34 2.89 23.79 -12.32
CA ASN A 34 3.86 24.17 -13.34
C ASN A 34 3.89 23.13 -14.47
N LYS A 35 3.68 23.59 -15.71
CA LYS A 35 3.53 22.76 -16.91
C LYS A 35 4.85 22.72 -17.68
N ASN A 36 5.42 21.53 -17.92
CA ASN A 36 6.26 21.28 -19.09
C ASN A 36 6.28 19.80 -19.55
N GLU A 37 5.12 19.18 -19.69
CA GLU A 37 4.96 17.75 -20.02
C GLU A 37 5.42 17.34 -21.45
N LYS A 38 6.04 18.23 -22.23
CA LYS A 38 6.38 17.98 -23.63
C LYS A 38 7.87 17.77 -23.92
N ALA A 39 8.74 17.88 -22.92
CA ALA A 39 10.19 17.70 -23.09
C ALA A 39 10.68 16.29 -22.72
N VAL A 40 9.90 15.52 -21.95
CA VAL A 40 10.34 14.25 -21.35
C VAL A 40 10.24 13.07 -22.32
N GLU A 41 9.34 13.14 -23.32
CA GLU A 41 9.18 12.08 -24.33
C GLU A 41 10.42 11.93 -25.24
N LEU A 42 11.20 13.00 -25.42
CA LEU A 42 12.40 12.99 -26.27
C LEU A 42 13.64 12.46 -25.54
N ALA A 43 13.70 12.59 -24.22
CA ALA A 43 14.87 12.23 -23.40
C ALA A 43 14.97 10.73 -23.07
N LEU A 44 13.89 9.96 -23.22
CA LEU A 44 13.86 8.53 -22.93
C LEU A 44 14.60 7.67 -23.99
N THR A 45 15.08 8.29 -25.08
CA THR A 45 15.72 7.57 -26.20
C THR A 45 17.25 7.43 -26.06
N GLU A 46 17.89 8.10 -25.10
CA GLU A 46 19.36 8.13 -25.00
C GLU A 46 19.95 7.52 -23.72
N ILE A 47 19.17 6.79 -22.91
CA ILE A 47 19.70 6.00 -21.80
C ILE A 47 19.78 4.53 -22.24
N GLY A 48 20.98 3.96 -22.19
CA GLY A 48 21.31 2.59 -22.58
C GLY A 48 20.51 1.48 -21.86
N PRO A 49 20.82 0.21 -22.17
CA PRO A 49 19.82 -0.82 -22.48
C PRO A 49 18.86 -1.07 -21.32
N ALA A 50 17.57 -0.89 -21.61
CA ALA A 50 16.43 -1.57 -21.03
C ALA A 50 16.62 -2.06 -19.58
N ILE A 51 16.37 -1.17 -18.60
CA ILE A 51 15.84 -1.63 -17.32
C ILE A 51 14.51 -2.30 -17.67
N THR A 52 14.52 -3.62 -17.71
CA THR A 52 13.41 -4.46 -18.14
C THR A 52 12.22 -4.24 -17.23
N LYS A 53 11.28 -3.40 -17.68
CA LYS A 53 9.94 -3.16 -17.10
C LYS A 53 9.13 -4.45 -16.87
N THR A 54 9.60 -5.60 -17.35
CA THR A 54 8.86 -6.86 -17.44
C THR A 54 9.32 -7.95 -16.45
N ALA A 55 10.35 -7.72 -15.60
CA ALA A 55 10.85 -8.75 -14.69
C ALA A 55 10.43 -8.60 -13.22
N SER A 56 10.14 -7.36 -12.74
CA SER A 56 9.83 -7.12 -11.31
C SER A 56 8.33 -6.98 -11.01
N ALA A 57 7.53 -6.45 -11.94
CA ALA A 57 6.11 -6.17 -11.70
C ALA A 57 5.27 -7.42 -11.43
N ASP A 58 5.66 -8.57 -12.01
CA ASP A 58 4.97 -9.85 -11.85
C ASP A 58 5.55 -10.72 -10.71
N ILE A 59 6.44 -10.17 -9.88
CA ILE A 59 7.01 -10.89 -8.75
C ILE A 59 5.93 -11.02 -7.66
N PRO A 60 5.51 -12.24 -7.28
CA PRO A 60 4.50 -12.42 -6.25
C PRO A 60 5.09 -12.16 -4.86
N ILE A 61 4.34 -11.45 -4.02
CA ILE A 61 4.72 -11.11 -2.64
C ILE A 61 3.91 -11.93 -1.63
N ILE A 62 2.60 -11.95 -1.80
CA ILE A 62 1.68 -12.74 -0.99
C ILE A 62 0.53 -13.24 -1.86
N ARG A 63 0.12 -14.49 -1.66
CA ARG A 63 -1.11 -15.05 -2.22
C ARG A 63 -2.08 -15.31 -1.09
N ILE A 64 -3.28 -14.76 -1.15
CA ILE A 64 -4.37 -14.98 -0.19
C ILE A 64 -5.54 -15.63 -0.93
N GLY A 65 -5.74 -16.93 -0.72
CA GLY A 65 -6.70 -17.70 -1.51
C GLY A 65 -6.32 -17.71 -3.00
N ASP A 66 -7.21 -17.20 -3.86
CA ASP A 66 -6.99 -17.07 -5.31
C ASP A 66 -6.34 -15.74 -5.72
N LYS A 67 -6.27 -14.75 -4.81
CA LYS A 67 -5.69 -13.45 -5.07
C LYS A 67 -4.18 -13.47 -4.87
N VAL A 68 -3.45 -12.86 -5.80
CA VAL A 68 -2.01 -12.65 -5.69
C VAL A 68 -1.74 -11.16 -5.64
N VAL A 69 -0.96 -10.75 -4.65
CA VAL A 69 -0.39 -9.40 -4.55
C VAL A 69 1.02 -9.45 -5.07
N PHE A 70 1.32 -8.53 -5.97
CA PHE A 70 2.61 -8.43 -6.63
C PHE A 70 3.45 -7.29 -6.04
N TYR A 71 4.72 -7.30 -6.42
CA TYR A 71 5.74 -6.36 -5.97
C TYR A 71 5.30 -4.89 -5.99
N PRO A 72 4.67 -4.35 -7.06
CA PRO A 72 4.29 -2.94 -7.10
C PRO A 72 3.37 -2.48 -5.97
N GLU A 73 2.38 -3.30 -5.60
CA GLU A 73 1.46 -2.97 -4.50
C GLU A 73 2.19 -2.98 -3.15
N PHE A 74 3.01 -3.99 -2.91
CA PHE A 74 3.82 -4.07 -1.70
C PHE A 74 4.80 -2.88 -1.58
N GLU A 75 5.48 -2.56 -2.68
CA GLU A 75 6.43 -1.46 -2.75
C GLU A 75 5.73 -0.11 -2.54
N PHE A 76 4.52 0.08 -3.07
CA PHE A 76 3.72 1.28 -2.81
C PHE A 76 3.49 1.50 -1.30
N TYR A 77 3.07 0.45 -0.59
CA TYR A 77 2.88 0.54 0.86
C TYR A 77 4.20 0.76 1.61
N LEU A 78 5.28 0.10 1.18
CA LEU A 78 6.60 0.27 1.79
C LEU A 78 7.12 1.69 1.63
N LEU A 79 7.01 2.27 0.43
CA LEU A 79 7.38 3.65 0.12
C LEU A 79 6.54 4.65 0.93
N ALA A 80 5.23 4.42 1.02
CA ALA A 80 4.34 5.28 1.79
C ALA A 80 4.73 5.30 3.28
N THR A 81 4.92 4.13 3.90
CA THR A 81 5.23 4.04 5.33
C THR A 81 6.67 4.41 5.65
N LYS A 82 7.63 4.15 4.75
CA LYS A 82 9.03 4.61 4.88
C LYS A 82 9.09 6.12 5.06
N ARG A 83 8.37 6.86 4.21
CA ARG A 83 8.29 8.33 4.27
C ARG A 83 7.82 8.82 5.62
N ASP A 84 6.77 8.19 6.17
CA ASP A 84 6.23 8.57 7.47
C ASP A 84 7.25 8.30 8.59
N PHE A 85 7.90 7.13 8.58
CA PHE A 85 8.93 6.78 9.56
C PHE A 85 10.10 7.78 9.52
N GLU A 86 10.57 8.14 8.33
CA GLU A 86 11.66 9.10 8.16
C GLU A 86 11.24 10.52 8.57
N ALA A 87 10.01 10.93 8.27
CA ALA A 87 9.48 12.23 8.68
C ALA A 87 9.39 12.38 10.21
N PHE A 88 9.06 11.30 10.93
CA PHE A 88 8.92 11.33 12.40
C PHE A 88 10.22 11.02 13.16
N LEU A 89 11.07 10.15 12.62
CA LEU A 89 12.21 9.56 13.36
C LEU A 89 13.57 9.81 12.70
N GLY A 90 13.60 10.39 11.49
CA GLY A 90 14.80 10.54 10.68
C GLY A 90 15.25 9.24 10.00
N ASP A 91 16.23 9.36 9.11
CA ASP A 91 16.84 8.27 8.34
C ASP A 91 17.51 7.19 9.22
N GLY A 92 17.98 7.59 10.40
CA GLY A 92 18.63 6.73 11.39
C GLY A 92 17.74 5.60 11.91
N VAL A 93 16.41 5.68 11.72
CA VAL A 93 15.45 4.65 12.15
C VAL A 93 15.77 3.28 11.56
N TRP A 94 16.29 3.22 10.32
CA TRP A 94 16.61 1.96 9.64
C TRP A 94 17.89 1.28 10.16
N LYS A 95 18.62 1.92 11.08
CA LYS A 95 19.79 1.33 11.77
C LYS A 95 19.39 0.71 13.12
N VAL A 96 18.14 0.89 13.56
CA VAL A 96 17.66 0.44 14.87
C VAL A 96 17.26 -1.03 14.81
N THR A 97 17.56 -1.76 15.89
CA THR A 97 17.11 -3.13 16.11
C THR A 97 16.29 -3.20 17.40
N LYS A 98 15.16 -3.91 17.37
CA LYS A 98 14.27 -4.14 18.52
C LYS A 98 14.02 -5.64 18.67
N ASN A 99 14.33 -6.20 19.84
CA ASN A 99 14.16 -7.63 20.14
C ASN A 99 14.82 -8.55 19.09
N GLY A 100 16.01 -8.17 18.59
CA GLY A 100 16.76 -8.95 17.60
C GLY A 100 16.24 -8.86 16.16
N ARG A 101 15.23 -8.03 15.88
CA ARG A 101 14.74 -7.71 14.53
C ARG A 101 14.98 -6.25 14.19
N SER A 102 15.41 -5.97 12.97
CA SER A 102 15.51 -4.61 12.45
C SER A 102 14.13 -3.97 12.33
N ILE A 103 14.07 -2.63 12.35
CA ILE A 103 12.81 -1.91 12.08
C ILE A 103 12.28 -2.21 10.66
N GLU A 104 13.18 -2.42 9.70
CA GLU A 104 12.82 -2.81 8.34
C GLU A 104 12.09 -4.16 8.28
N GLU A 105 12.63 -5.21 8.93
CA GLU A 105 11.99 -6.53 8.98
C GLU A 105 10.61 -6.47 9.64
N LEU A 106 10.48 -5.66 10.70
CA LEU A 106 9.19 -5.43 11.36
C LEU A 106 8.21 -4.74 10.42
N LEU A 107 8.63 -3.65 9.77
CA LEU A 107 7.78 -2.90 8.84
C LEU A 107 7.31 -3.76 7.66
N LYS A 108 8.21 -4.55 7.06
CA LYS A 108 7.84 -5.46 5.96
C LYS A 108 6.81 -6.49 6.42
N THR A 109 6.98 -7.03 7.63
CA THR A 109 6.00 -7.96 8.23
C THR A 109 4.65 -7.29 8.41
N ASP A 110 4.63 -6.10 9.02
CA ASP A 110 3.41 -5.34 9.27
C ASP A 110 2.66 -5.02 7.96
N ILE A 111 3.37 -4.58 6.90
CA ILE A 111 2.76 -4.30 5.60
C ILE A 111 2.12 -5.56 4.98
N ILE A 112 2.77 -6.72 5.06
CA ILE A 112 2.22 -7.97 4.51
C ILE A 112 0.95 -8.37 5.25
N GLU A 113 0.95 -8.22 6.57
CA GLU A 113 -0.22 -8.48 7.43
C GLU A 113 -1.38 -7.55 7.08
N GLU A 114 -1.10 -6.27 6.90
CA GLU A 114 -2.10 -5.26 6.54
C GLU A 114 -2.69 -5.50 5.14
N ILE A 115 -1.85 -5.83 4.16
CA ILE A 115 -2.30 -6.20 2.81
C ILE A 115 -3.23 -7.42 2.89
N ALA A 116 -2.81 -8.49 3.57
CA ALA A 116 -3.61 -9.70 3.70
C ALA A 116 -4.98 -9.40 4.31
N ARG A 117 -4.99 -8.64 5.41
CA ARG A 117 -6.19 -8.19 6.09
C ARG A 117 -7.10 -7.38 5.17
N LEU A 118 -6.55 -6.42 4.43
CA LEU A 118 -7.30 -5.61 3.48
C LEU A 118 -7.97 -6.48 2.41
N LYS A 119 -7.23 -7.42 1.81
CA LYS A 119 -7.78 -8.31 0.77
C LYS A 119 -8.93 -9.18 1.31
N ILE A 120 -8.80 -9.67 2.54
CA ILE A 120 -9.84 -10.48 3.22
C ILE A 120 -11.07 -9.62 3.51
N VAL A 121 -10.88 -8.42 4.09
CA VAL A 121 -11.98 -7.49 4.39
C VAL A 121 -12.73 -7.07 3.12
N VAL A 122 -12.00 -6.80 2.03
CA VAL A 122 -12.60 -6.48 0.73
C VAL A 122 -13.37 -7.67 0.15
N ALA A 123 -12.86 -8.89 0.31
CA ALA A 123 -13.57 -10.09 -0.14
C ALA A 123 -14.87 -10.29 0.63
N GLU A 124 -14.84 -10.14 1.96
CA GLU A 124 -16.03 -10.23 2.81
C GLU A 124 -17.02 -9.09 2.53
N ALA A 125 -16.55 -7.86 2.31
CA ALA A 125 -17.40 -6.74 1.92
C ALA A 125 -18.20 -7.07 0.65
N LYS A 126 -17.53 -7.63 -0.37
CA LYS A 126 -18.16 -8.06 -1.62
C LYS A 126 -19.14 -9.21 -1.41
N GLU A 127 -18.79 -10.19 -0.57
CA GLU A 127 -19.69 -11.30 -0.19
C GLU A 127 -20.98 -10.79 0.46
N GLN A 128 -20.87 -9.72 1.26
CA GLN A 128 -22.01 -9.05 1.90
C GLN A 128 -22.69 -7.99 1.03
N GLY A 129 -22.34 -7.91 -0.26
CA GLY A 129 -23.00 -7.05 -1.25
C GLY A 129 -22.56 -5.59 -1.24
N TYR A 130 -21.47 -5.23 -0.56
CA TYR A 130 -20.90 -3.89 -0.64
C TYR A 130 -20.16 -3.69 -1.96
N THR A 131 -20.45 -2.58 -2.61
CA THR A 131 -19.83 -2.15 -3.86
C THR A 131 -19.55 -0.64 -3.83
N LEU A 132 -18.64 -0.22 -4.69
CA LEU A 132 -18.47 1.20 -5.02
C LEU A 132 -19.49 1.58 -6.09
N THR A 133 -20.00 2.80 -5.98
CA THR A 133 -20.79 3.45 -7.02
C THR A 133 -19.86 4.02 -8.09
N GLU A 134 -20.38 4.23 -9.30
CA GLU A 134 -19.60 4.84 -10.39
C GLU A 134 -18.98 6.18 -9.99
N ALA A 135 -19.73 7.02 -9.28
CA ALA A 135 -19.24 8.30 -8.79
C ALA A 135 -18.10 8.17 -7.76
N GLU A 136 -18.16 7.18 -6.86
CA GLU A 136 -17.06 6.90 -5.92
C GLU A 136 -15.81 6.43 -6.67
N GLU A 137 -15.97 5.55 -7.67
CA GLU A 137 -14.84 5.07 -8.48
C GLU A 137 -14.19 6.18 -9.31
N GLU A 138 -14.98 7.06 -9.92
CA GLU A 138 -14.48 8.20 -10.70
C GLU A 138 -13.68 9.17 -9.83
N GLU A 139 -14.19 9.51 -8.64
CA GLU A 139 -13.47 10.42 -7.73
C GLU A 139 -12.17 9.78 -7.22
N ILE A 140 -12.16 8.47 -6.96
CA ILE A 140 -10.95 7.73 -6.57
C ILE A 140 -9.91 7.75 -7.70
N LYS A 141 -10.32 7.48 -8.95
CA LYS A 141 -9.41 7.53 -10.11
C LYS A 141 -8.83 8.93 -10.30
N LYS A 142 -9.67 9.96 -10.21
CA LYS A 142 -9.25 11.36 -10.29
C LYS A 142 -8.22 11.69 -9.20
N THR A 143 -8.46 11.25 -7.97
CA THR A 143 -7.54 11.45 -6.84
C THR A 143 -6.21 10.75 -7.08
N ALA A 144 -6.23 9.48 -7.50
CA ALA A 144 -5.01 8.72 -7.82
C ALA A 144 -4.18 9.44 -8.91
N LYS A 145 -4.85 9.90 -9.97
CA LYS A 145 -4.23 10.66 -11.05
C LYS A 145 -3.61 11.97 -10.58
N GLU A 146 -4.29 12.71 -9.70
CA GLU A 146 -3.76 13.98 -9.16
C GLU A 146 -2.51 13.76 -8.32
N GLN A 147 -2.46 12.71 -7.52
CA GLN A 147 -1.28 12.40 -6.71
C GLN A 147 -0.08 11.97 -7.56
N LEU A 148 -0.32 11.18 -8.61
CA LEU A 148 0.73 10.78 -9.54
C LEU A 148 1.33 11.96 -10.32
N LYS A 149 0.64 13.10 -10.44
CA LYS A 149 1.21 14.30 -11.10
C LYS A 149 2.38 14.90 -10.32
N GLY A 150 2.39 14.76 -8.99
CA GLY A 150 3.44 15.30 -8.13
C GLY A 150 4.71 14.44 -8.06
N ILE A 151 4.67 13.23 -8.63
CA ILE A 151 5.78 12.27 -8.57
C ILE A 151 6.58 12.33 -9.87
N ASP A 152 7.90 12.37 -9.74
CA ASP A 152 8.83 12.34 -10.86
C ASP A 152 8.56 11.13 -11.79
N PRO A 153 8.52 11.31 -13.12
CA PRO A 153 8.25 10.22 -14.07
C PRO A 153 9.22 9.05 -14.01
N VAL A 154 10.51 9.29 -13.70
CA VAL A 154 11.52 8.24 -13.55
C VAL A 154 11.24 7.43 -12.29
N LEU A 155 10.88 8.09 -11.18
CA LEU A 155 10.47 7.39 -9.94
C LEU A 155 9.17 6.59 -10.12
N LYS A 156 8.17 7.15 -10.82
CA LYS A 156 6.95 6.40 -11.17
C LYS A 156 7.25 5.14 -11.97
N ALA A 157 8.16 5.25 -12.95
CA ALA A 157 8.58 4.10 -13.74
C ALA A 157 9.41 3.09 -12.92
N LYS A 158 10.30 3.57 -12.05
CA LYS A 158 11.14 2.75 -11.15
C LYS A 158 10.30 1.90 -10.21
N TYR A 159 9.24 2.49 -9.64
CA TYR A 159 8.38 1.86 -8.64
C TYR A 159 7.01 1.41 -9.16
N TYR A 160 6.85 1.34 -10.49
CA TYR A 160 5.64 0.83 -11.13
C TYR A 160 4.34 1.55 -10.67
N LEU A 161 4.45 2.84 -10.35
CA LEU A 161 3.33 3.66 -9.89
C LEU A 161 2.54 4.17 -11.10
N ASP A 162 1.63 3.34 -11.59
CA ASP A 162 0.63 3.75 -12.57
C ASP A 162 -0.74 4.04 -11.95
N GLU A 163 -1.60 4.68 -12.74
CA GLU A 163 -2.93 5.10 -12.30
C GLU A 163 -3.81 3.90 -11.92
N GLU A 164 -3.64 2.76 -12.61
CA GLU A 164 -4.44 1.56 -12.38
C GLU A 164 -4.11 0.94 -11.01
N LEU A 165 -2.82 0.76 -10.71
CA LEU A 165 -2.34 0.25 -9.43
C LEU A 165 -2.81 1.14 -8.28
N VAL A 166 -2.54 2.45 -8.35
CA VAL A 166 -2.85 3.38 -7.26
C VAL A 166 -4.35 3.52 -7.06
N ALA A 167 -5.14 3.63 -8.14
CA ALA A 167 -6.59 3.67 -8.03
C ALA A 167 -7.15 2.36 -7.47
N GLY A 168 -6.63 1.20 -7.88
CA GLY A 168 -7.03 -0.10 -7.36
C GLY A 168 -6.83 -0.22 -5.84
N ILE A 169 -5.66 0.18 -5.36
CA ILE A 169 -5.35 0.24 -3.91
C ILE A 169 -6.35 1.17 -3.19
N TYR A 170 -6.65 2.34 -3.75
CA TYR A 170 -7.60 3.27 -3.13
C TYR A 170 -9.04 2.78 -3.13
N MET A 171 -9.46 2.10 -4.19
CA MET A 171 -10.77 1.46 -4.25
C MET A 171 -10.93 0.38 -3.17
N GLU A 172 -9.93 -0.47 -2.97
CA GLU A 172 -9.95 -1.50 -1.93
C GLU A 172 -10.04 -0.88 -0.54
N ASN A 173 -9.23 0.14 -0.25
CA ASN A 173 -9.27 0.86 1.03
C ASN A 173 -10.62 1.56 1.26
N TYR A 174 -11.17 2.20 0.23
CA TYR A 174 -12.47 2.86 0.33
C TYR A 174 -13.59 1.85 0.60
N LEU A 175 -13.60 0.73 -0.13
CA LEU A 175 -14.59 -0.32 0.04
C LEU A 175 -14.52 -0.95 1.44
N ALA A 176 -13.31 -1.22 1.95
CA ALA A 176 -13.11 -1.71 3.30
C ALA A 176 -13.63 -0.72 4.36
N THR A 177 -13.38 0.58 4.16
CA THR A 177 -13.89 1.65 5.05
C THR A 177 -15.41 1.73 5.00
N LYS A 178 -16.00 1.68 3.81
CA LYS A 178 -17.46 1.67 3.60
C LYS A 178 -18.10 0.48 4.30
N PHE A 179 -17.50 -0.70 4.17
CA PHE A 179 -17.95 -1.91 4.85
C PHE A 179 -17.89 -1.78 6.37
N PHE A 180 -16.77 -1.32 6.93
CA PHE A 180 -16.64 -1.10 8.38
C PHE A 180 -17.66 -0.09 8.92
N ASN A 181 -17.92 0.99 8.18
CA ASN A 181 -18.91 1.99 8.57
C ASN A 181 -20.33 1.41 8.56
N GLY A 182 -20.70 0.64 7.53
CA GLY A 182 -21.98 -0.06 7.46
C GLY A 182 -22.14 -1.11 8.56
N TYR A 183 -21.09 -1.88 8.84
CA TYR A 183 -21.01 -2.82 9.96
C TYR A 183 -21.25 -2.12 11.31
N THR A 184 -20.54 -1.02 11.56
CA THR A 184 -20.67 -0.21 12.78
C THR A 184 -22.10 0.33 12.94
N ALA A 185 -22.68 0.87 11.87
CA ALA A 185 -24.04 1.40 11.89
C ALA A 185 -25.08 0.32 12.21
N LYS A 186 -24.90 -0.90 11.68
CA LYS A 186 -25.77 -2.04 11.95
C LYS A 186 -25.73 -2.50 13.41
N LEU A 187 -24.55 -2.45 14.04
CA LEU A 187 -24.39 -2.81 15.46
C LEU A 187 -25.01 -1.77 16.42
N GLY A 188 -25.07 -0.50 16.01
CA GLY A 188 -25.61 0.57 16.87
C GLY A 188 -24.74 0.89 18.09
N VAL A 189 -23.44 0.57 18.04
CA VAL A 189 -22.47 0.83 19.12
C VAL A 189 -21.49 1.93 18.74
N ARG A 190 -20.69 2.39 19.71
CA ARG A 190 -19.62 3.37 19.43
C ARG A 190 -18.56 2.74 18.51
N LYS A 191 -17.88 3.57 17.73
CA LYS A 191 -16.89 3.12 16.75
C LYS A 191 -15.76 2.33 17.41
N GLU A 192 -15.37 2.68 18.63
CA GLU A 192 -14.33 2.01 19.41
C GLU A 192 -14.74 0.59 19.79
N ASP A 193 -16.01 0.42 20.19
CA ASP A 193 -16.57 -0.89 20.55
C ASP A 193 -16.79 -1.74 19.29
N ALA A 194 -17.24 -1.13 18.19
CA ALA A 194 -17.39 -1.81 16.89
C ALA A 194 -16.07 -2.39 16.34
N LYS A 195 -14.93 -1.76 16.63
CA LYS A 195 -13.61 -2.30 16.25
C LYS A 195 -13.32 -3.64 16.93
N ILE A 196 -13.77 -3.83 18.17
CA ILE A 196 -13.56 -5.08 18.91
C ILE A 196 -14.33 -6.19 18.21
N TYR A 197 -15.63 -6.00 17.98
CA TYR A 197 -16.48 -6.98 17.29
C TYR A 197 -15.99 -7.26 15.86
N PHE A 198 -15.60 -6.22 15.12
CA PHE A 198 -15.06 -6.39 13.78
C PHE A 198 -13.77 -7.21 13.77
N ASN A 199 -12.90 -7.06 14.78
CA ASN A 199 -11.70 -7.88 14.93
C ASN A 199 -12.02 -9.33 15.28
N GLU A 200 -13.05 -9.57 16.11
CA GLU A 200 -13.51 -10.92 16.44
C GLU A 200 -14.07 -11.63 15.19
N ASP A 201 -14.93 -10.94 14.43
CA ASP A 201 -15.48 -11.44 13.17
C ASP A 201 -14.40 -11.63 12.10
N TYR A 202 -13.42 -10.72 12.04
CA TYR A 202 -12.27 -10.85 11.14
C TYR A 202 -11.53 -12.17 11.35
N ASN A 203 -11.34 -12.65 12.58
CA ASN A 203 -10.68 -13.94 12.83
C ASN A 203 -11.44 -15.10 12.19
N ILE A 204 -12.78 -15.00 12.10
CA ILE A 204 -13.61 -15.99 11.42
C ILE A 204 -13.40 -15.89 9.90
N TRP A 205 -13.41 -14.68 9.34
CA TRP A 205 -13.17 -14.47 7.91
C TRP A 205 -11.78 -14.94 7.49
N GLU A 206 -10.76 -14.57 8.25
CA GLU A 206 -9.36 -14.95 8.03
C GLU A 206 -9.19 -16.46 8.04
N SER A 207 -9.89 -17.18 8.93
CA SER A 207 -9.80 -18.65 9.00
C SER A 207 -10.26 -19.36 7.73
N LYS A 208 -10.99 -18.68 6.84
CA LYS A 208 -11.40 -19.19 5.52
C LYS A 208 -10.25 -19.18 4.49
N TYR A 209 -9.17 -18.45 4.75
CA TYR A 209 -8.09 -18.22 3.79
C TYR A 209 -6.79 -18.90 4.22
N VAL A 210 -5.98 -19.24 3.20
CA VAL A 210 -4.57 -19.61 3.37
C VAL A 210 -3.74 -18.53 2.70
N ALA A 211 -2.73 -18.05 3.41
CA ALA A 211 -1.76 -17.09 2.89
C ALA A 211 -0.41 -17.76 2.62
N ASP A 212 0.06 -17.67 1.38
CA ASP A 212 1.42 -18.04 0.99
C ASP A 212 2.25 -16.76 0.83
N ILE A 213 3.23 -16.55 1.72
CA ILE A 213 4.12 -15.38 1.69
C ILE A 213 5.45 -15.78 1.05
N TYR A 214 5.89 -15.00 0.07
CA TYR A 214 7.13 -15.20 -0.69
C TYR A 214 8.27 -14.36 -0.10
N TRP A 215 8.71 -14.70 1.11
CA TRP A 215 9.79 -13.98 1.81
C TRP A 215 11.07 -13.87 0.99
N GLU A 216 11.38 -14.85 0.13
CA GLU A 216 12.52 -14.79 -0.77
C GLU A 216 12.48 -13.62 -1.77
N ASN A 217 11.32 -13.02 -2.00
CA ASN A 217 11.13 -11.84 -2.84
C ASN A 217 11.14 -10.56 -2.01
N ILE A 218 10.57 -10.61 -0.80
CA ILE A 218 10.50 -9.49 0.13
C ILE A 218 11.87 -9.15 0.74
N ASP A 219 12.64 -10.17 1.11
CA ASP A 219 13.94 -10.03 1.77
C ASP A 219 15.01 -9.43 0.86
N LYS A 220 14.78 -9.41 -0.47
CA LYS A 220 15.68 -8.81 -1.46
C LYS A 220 15.54 -7.29 -1.55
N ILE A 221 14.49 -6.72 -0.99
CA ILE A 221 14.22 -5.29 -1.02
C ILE A 221 15.09 -4.64 0.05
N ASP A 222 15.99 -3.73 -0.28
CA ASP A 222 16.66 -2.91 0.72
C ASP A 222 15.91 -1.58 0.84
N ILE A 223 15.32 -1.32 2.02
CA ILE A 223 14.55 -0.10 2.24
C ILE A 223 15.39 1.18 2.05
N LYS A 224 16.72 1.11 2.20
CA LYS A 224 17.63 2.26 2.03
C LYS A 224 17.86 2.60 0.57
N GLU A 225 17.67 1.66 -0.35
CA GLU A 225 17.80 1.87 -1.80
C GLU A 225 16.52 2.48 -2.40
N LEU A 226 15.45 2.59 -1.61
CA LEU A 226 14.19 3.25 -1.97
C LEU A 226 14.30 4.78 -1.80
N GLU A 227 14.45 5.46 -2.92
CA GLU A 227 14.47 6.91 -3.06
C GLU A 227 13.07 7.46 -3.35
N LEU A 228 12.57 8.38 -2.53
CA LEU A 228 11.27 9.03 -2.75
C LEU A 228 11.38 10.42 -3.38
N GLU A 229 12.56 11.02 -3.29
CA GLU A 229 12.85 12.33 -3.87
C GLU A 229 13.90 12.14 -4.96
N GLY A 230 13.64 12.72 -6.13
CA GLY A 230 14.70 12.95 -7.09
C GLY A 230 15.70 13.86 -6.41
N ASN A 231 16.84 13.31 -6.03
CA ASN A 231 17.95 14.08 -5.48
C ASN A 231 18.38 15.06 -6.57
N ILE A 232 17.81 16.27 -6.57
CA ILE A 232 18.36 17.39 -7.32
C ILE A 232 19.65 17.66 -6.56
N GLY A 233 20.74 17.08 -7.05
CA GLY A 233 22.03 17.18 -6.41
C GLY A 233 22.30 18.63 -6.02
N GLU A 234 22.41 18.87 -4.73
CA GLU A 234 23.13 20.03 -4.25
C GLU A 234 24.59 19.81 -4.64
N ASN A 235 24.93 20.31 -5.82
CA ASN A 235 26.28 20.79 -6.07
C ASN A 235 26.56 21.86 -5.02
N HIS A 236 27.42 21.56 -4.04
CA HIS A 236 28.44 22.49 -3.54
C HIS A 236 29.57 21.75 -2.83
#